data_AF-A0A7J0EF07-F1
#
_entry.id   AF-A0A7J0EF07-F1
#
_cell.length_a   1.000
_cell.length_b   1.000
_cell.length_c   1.000
_cell.angle_alpha   90.00
_cell.angle_beta   90.00
_cell.angle_gamma   90.00
#
_symmetry.space_group_name_H-M   'P 1'
#
loop_
_entity.id
_entity.type
_entity.pdbx_description
1 polymer ?
#
loop_
_entity_poly.entity_id
_entity_poly.type
_entity_poly.pdbx_seq_one_letter_code
_entity_poly.pdbx_strand_id
1 'polypeptide(L)'
;MAIREAVGLQVEAFWKRNNLVLVGAGGVMVCILLWRVMFGIANTFVGLSEGMAKYGFLALSSAIVAFAGLYLRSRFTINPDKVYRMAMRKLNTDAAILKLMGAPLSGTDLRAYVMSGGGISLKNFKVVFRGKRCFLIFPIRGSERKGLVSVEVKNKKGQYDMRLVAVDIPTATGPDQRIFLTGDEEEYRVGGGLISELRDPVVKAMAATKEFEDRDEREDEEDAERKLQEAERRHHEDIEKLERVG
;
A
#
# COMPACT_ATOMS: atom_id res chain seq x y z
N MET A 1 35.02 4.94 -22.21
CA MET A 1 33.91 5.35 -21.32
C MET A 1 32.78 4.32 -21.34
N ALA A 2 32.33 3.87 -22.52
CA ALA A 2 31.25 2.89 -22.71
C ALA A 2 31.42 1.54 -21.96
N ILE A 3 32.63 0.96 -21.89
CA ILE A 3 32.85 -0.33 -21.21
C ILE A 3 32.57 -0.26 -19.69
N ARG A 4 32.90 0.87 -19.05
CA ARG A 4 32.68 1.05 -17.60
C ARG A 4 31.19 1.18 -17.27
N GLU A 5 30.44 1.84 -18.13
CA GLU A 5 28.99 1.98 -17.99
C GLU A 5 28.26 0.65 -18.25
N ALA A 6 28.69 -0.10 -19.27
CA ALA A 6 28.14 -1.42 -19.58
C ALA A 6 28.35 -2.42 -18.43
N VAL A 7 29.56 -2.45 -17.83
CA VAL A 7 29.85 -3.28 -16.66
C VAL A 7 29.03 -2.85 -15.45
N GLY A 8 28.88 -1.54 -15.21
CA GLY A 8 28.04 -1.02 -14.13
C GLY A 8 26.57 -1.44 -14.25
N LEU A 9 26.02 -1.42 -15.47
CA LEU A 9 24.66 -1.87 -15.76
C LEU A 9 24.48 -3.38 -15.58
N GLN A 10 25.46 -4.19 -15.99
CA GLN A 10 25.42 -5.65 -15.77
C GLN A 10 25.50 -6.00 -14.29
N VAL A 11 26.33 -5.30 -13.51
CA VAL A 11 26.42 -5.48 -12.05
C VAL A 11 25.11 -5.04 -11.38
N GLU A 12 24.50 -3.92 -11.80
CA GLU A 12 23.21 -3.48 -11.27
C GLU A 12 22.08 -4.48 -11.60
N ALA A 13 22.06 -5.02 -12.82
CA ALA A 13 21.10 -6.03 -13.24
C ALA A 13 21.27 -7.34 -12.46
N PHE A 14 22.51 -7.80 -12.27
CA PHE A 14 22.82 -8.97 -11.46
C PHE A 14 22.39 -8.78 -10.00
N TRP A 15 22.66 -7.61 -9.42
CA TRP A 15 22.28 -7.32 -8.05
C TRP A 15 20.76 -7.26 -7.89
N LYS A 16 20.02 -6.67 -8.83
CA LYS A 16 18.55 -6.67 -8.81
C LYS A 16 17.98 -8.09 -8.93
N ARG A 17 18.52 -8.90 -9.84
CA ARG A 17 18.05 -10.28 -10.06
C ARG A 17 18.34 -11.18 -8.87
N ASN A 18 19.50 -11.02 -8.25
CA ASN A 18 20.00 -11.93 -7.21
C ASN A 18 20.03 -11.31 -5.80
N ASN A 19 19.31 -10.21 -5.58
CA ASN A 19 19.37 -9.44 -4.33
C ASN A 19 19.08 -10.30 -3.10
N LEU A 20 18.08 -11.20 -3.20
CA LEU A 20 17.67 -12.04 -2.08
C LEU A 20 18.78 -13.04 -1.67
N VAL A 21 19.47 -13.61 -2.66
CA VAL A 21 20.60 -14.51 -2.45
C VAL A 21 21.81 -13.75 -1.88
N LEU A 22 22.09 -12.56 -2.41
CA LEU A 22 23.19 -11.71 -1.92
C LEU A 22 22.98 -11.25 -0.48
N VAL A 23 21.76 -10.83 -0.14
CA VAL A 23 21.38 -10.48 1.23
C VAL A 23 21.45 -11.70 2.15
N GLY A 24 20.99 -12.87 1.69
CA GLY A 24 21.09 -14.13 2.43
C GLY A 24 22.54 -14.53 2.73
N ALA A 25 23.39 -14.55 1.71
CA ALA A 25 24.82 -14.86 1.86
C ALA A 25 25.53 -13.86 2.78
N GLY A 26 25.22 -12.56 2.66
CA GLY A 26 25.72 -11.53 3.55
C GLY A 26 25.29 -11.76 5.00
N GLY A 27 24.02 -12.12 5.23
CA GLY A 27 23.50 -12.45 6.56
C GLY A 27 24.21 -13.65 7.19
N VAL A 28 24.45 -14.72 6.42
CA VAL A 28 25.21 -15.89 6.89
C VAL A 28 26.64 -15.51 7.25
N MET A 29 27.31 -14.70 6.43
CA MET A 29 28.67 -14.23 6.70
C MET A 29 28.75 -13.40 7.98
N VAL A 30 27.82 -12.46 8.18
CA VAL A 30 27.72 -11.67 9.42
C VAL A 30 27.45 -12.57 10.64
N CYS A 31 26.58 -13.58 10.50
CA CYS A 31 26.29 -14.55 11.56
C CYS A 31 27.55 -15.34 11.96
N ILE A 32 28.33 -15.81 10.98
CA ILE A 32 29.59 -16.54 11.23
C ILE A 32 30.62 -15.63 11.92
N LEU A 33 30.74 -14.38 11.47
CA LEU A 33 31.66 -13.41 12.09
C LEU A 33 31.28 -13.09 13.54
N LEU A 34 30.00 -12.79 13.80
CA LEU A 34 29.50 -12.56 15.15
C LEU A 34 29.73 -13.78 16.04
N TRP A 35 29.44 -14.98 15.55
CA TRP A 35 29.70 -16.21 16.28
C TRP A 35 31.18 -16.39 16.62
N ARG A 36 32.10 -16.15 15.68
CA ARG A 36 33.56 -16.22 15.88
C ARG A 36 34.03 -15.23 16.95
N VAL A 37 33.53 -13.99 16.91
CA VAL A 37 33.88 -12.95 17.88
C VAL A 37 33.36 -13.31 19.28
N MET A 38 32.10 -13.72 19.38
CA MET A 38 31.48 -14.06 20.67
C MET A 38 32.12 -15.28 21.32
N PHE A 39 32.37 -16.33 20.55
CA PHE A 39 33.04 -17.54 21.04
C PHE A 39 34.50 -17.26 21.44
N GLY A 40 35.22 -16.44 20.65
CA GLY A 40 36.59 -16.03 20.96
C GLY A 40 36.71 -15.27 22.28
N ILE A 41 35.79 -14.32 22.53
CA ILE A 41 35.73 -13.59 23.80
C ILE A 41 35.34 -14.55 24.94
N ALA A 42 34.31 -15.38 24.76
CA ALA A 42 33.83 -16.27 25.81
C ALA A 42 34.91 -17.27 26.30
N ASN A 43 35.70 -17.84 25.38
CA ASN A 43 36.78 -18.77 25.72
C ASN A 43 37.92 -18.12 26.52
N THR A 44 38.09 -16.80 26.45
CA THR A 44 39.11 -16.09 27.26
C THR A 44 38.67 -15.85 28.71
N PHE A 45 37.36 -15.92 29.00
CA PHE A 45 36.82 -15.59 30.32
C PHE A 45 36.15 -16.77 31.05
N VAL A 46 35.67 -17.80 30.35
CA VAL A 46 34.90 -18.89 30.97
C VAL A 46 35.30 -20.25 30.41
N GLY A 47 35.69 -21.18 31.28
CA GLY A 47 35.90 -22.60 30.96
C GLY A 47 34.57 -23.34 30.77
N LEU A 48 33.72 -22.88 29.85
CA LEU A 48 32.48 -23.55 29.50
C LEU A 48 32.77 -24.86 28.74
N SER A 49 31.90 -25.86 28.91
CA SER A 49 31.90 -27.06 28.06
C SER A 49 31.89 -26.65 26.59
N GLU A 50 33.01 -26.89 25.91
CA GLU A 50 33.35 -26.38 24.58
C GLU A 50 32.26 -26.65 23.53
N GLY A 51 31.58 -27.80 23.65
CA GLY A 51 30.54 -28.24 22.72
C GLY A 51 29.24 -27.45 22.86
N MET A 52 28.72 -27.26 24.08
CA MET A 52 27.42 -26.60 24.29
C MET A 52 27.50 -25.08 24.08
N ALA A 53 28.60 -24.46 24.51
CA ALA A 53 28.80 -23.02 24.30
C ALA A 53 28.86 -22.65 22.81
N LYS A 54 29.52 -23.49 22.00
CA LYS A 54 29.69 -23.26 20.56
C LYS A 54 28.36 -23.17 19.82
N TYR A 55 27.42 -24.07 20.09
CA TYR A 55 26.10 -24.05 19.46
C TYR A 55 25.16 -22.99 20.06
N GLY A 56 25.30 -22.70 21.36
CA GLY A 56 24.55 -21.62 22.02
C GLY A 56 24.88 -20.24 21.44
N PHE A 57 26.17 -19.93 21.25
CA PHE A 57 26.59 -18.67 20.63
C PHE A 57 26.21 -18.58 19.14
N LEU A 58 26.20 -19.70 18.43
CA LEU A 58 25.71 -19.74 17.05
C LEU A 58 24.21 -19.43 16.99
N ALA A 59 23.41 -20.04 17.86
CA ALA A 59 21.98 -19.77 17.95
C ALA A 59 21.70 -18.29 18.29
N LEU A 60 22.43 -17.72 19.25
CA LEU A 60 22.30 -16.32 19.62
C LEU A 60 22.70 -15.37 18.48
N SER A 61 23.83 -15.64 17.80
CA SER A 61 24.25 -14.89 16.62
C SER A 61 23.18 -14.92 15.51
N SER A 62 22.65 -16.11 15.23
CA SER A 62 21.57 -16.29 14.25
C SER A 62 20.32 -15.49 14.62
N ALA A 63 19.91 -15.52 15.89
CA ALA A 63 18.78 -14.74 16.39
C ALA A 63 19.01 -13.23 16.21
N ILE A 64 20.19 -12.72 16.60
CA ILE A 64 20.54 -11.30 16.45
C ILE A 64 20.43 -10.88 14.99
N VAL A 65 21.03 -11.64 14.07
CA VAL A 65 21.00 -11.32 12.64
C VAL A 65 19.57 -11.39 12.08
N ALA A 66 18.78 -12.37 12.49
CA ALA A 66 17.37 -12.49 12.08
C ALA A 66 16.53 -11.30 12.57
N PHE A 67 16.59 -10.96 13.86
CA PHE A 67 15.84 -9.84 14.44
C PHE A 67 16.30 -8.49 13.89
N ALA A 68 17.61 -8.27 13.73
CA ALA A 68 18.13 -7.07 13.10
C ALA A 68 17.69 -6.95 11.63
N GLY A 69 17.69 -8.06 10.90
CA GLY A 69 17.17 -8.12 9.53
C GLY A 69 15.68 -7.77 9.45
N LEU A 70 14.85 -8.31 10.35
CA LEU A 70 13.43 -7.97 10.45
C LEU A 70 13.21 -6.50 10.83
N TYR A 71 14.02 -5.95 11.75
CA TYR A 71 13.97 -4.55 12.15
C TYR A 71 14.34 -3.60 11.00
N LEU A 72 15.43 -3.89 10.28
CA LEU A 72 15.78 -3.11 9.08
C LEU A 72 14.68 -3.24 8.01
N ARG A 73 14.16 -4.45 7.78
CA ARG A 73 13.07 -4.65 6.83
C ARG A 73 11.86 -3.81 7.22
N SER A 74 11.39 -3.85 8.47
CA SER A 74 10.23 -3.08 8.91
C SER A 74 10.46 -1.57 8.79
N ARG A 75 11.68 -1.10 9.11
CA ARG A 75 12.08 0.31 9.02
C ARG A 75 12.07 0.81 7.57
N PHE A 76 12.59 0.03 6.63
CA PHE A 76 12.84 0.47 5.24
C PHE A 76 11.75 0.05 4.25
N THR A 77 10.78 -0.75 4.66
CA THR A 77 9.63 -1.11 3.82
C THR A 77 8.47 -0.13 4.02
N ILE A 78 7.79 0.24 2.93
CA ILE A 78 6.59 1.06 2.99
C ILE A 78 5.38 0.13 3.05
N ASN A 79 4.49 0.35 4.02
CA ASN A 79 3.21 -0.33 4.11
C ASN A 79 2.12 0.57 3.48
N PRO A 80 1.43 0.14 2.40
CA PRO A 80 0.40 0.94 1.73
C PRO A 80 -0.78 1.28 2.64
N ASP A 81 -1.21 0.38 3.53
CA ASP A 81 -2.34 0.63 4.43
C ASP A 81 -2.02 1.72 5.46
N LYS A 82 -0.76 1.79 5.90
CA LYS A 82 -0.31 2.86 6.77
C LYS A 82 -0.31 4.20 6.02
N VAL A 83 0.11 4.20 4.75
CA VAL A 83 0.05 5.38 3.88
C VAL A 83 -1.39 5.83 3.68
N TYR A 84 -2.30 4.90 3.36
CA TYR A 84 -3.73 5.15 3.23
C TYR A 84 -4.33 5.80 4.49
N ARG A 85 -4.09 5.23 5.68
CA ARG A 85 -4.58 5.81 6.93
C ARG A 85 -4.06 7.22 7.19
N MET A 86 -2.77 7.46 6.90
CA MET A 86 -2.20 8.79 7.05
C MET A 86 -2.80 9.78 6.04
N ALA A 87 -3.05 9.35 4.79
CA ALA A 87 -3.68 10.17 3.75
C ALA A 87 -5.13 10.50 4.12
N MET A 88 -5.93 9.51 4.54
CA MET A 88 -7.31 9.71 4.99
C MET A 88 -7.41 10.66 6.19
N ARG A 89 -6.47 10.57 7.14
CA ARG A 89 -6.40 11.52 8.26
C ARG A 89 -6.16 12.94 7.76
N LYS A 90 -5.28 13.12 6.77
CA LYS A 90 -4.97 14.43 6.20
C LYS A 90 -6.18 15.00 5.44
N LEU A 91 -6.84 14.19 4.62
CA LEU A 91 -8.04 14.55 3.87
C LEU A 91 -9.20 14.97 4.80
N ASN A 92 -9.45 14.21 5.86
CA ASN A 92 -10.50 14.53 6.84
C ASN A 92 -10.14 15.68 7.80
N THR A 93 -8.93 16.23 7.73
CA THR A 93 -8.54 17.43 8.48
C THR A 93 -8.59 18.69 7.60
N ASP A 94 -8.63 18.54 6.28
CA ASP A 94 -8.53 19.65 5.34
C ASP A 94 -9.91 20.28 5.05
N ALA A 95 -10.09 21.53 5.46
CA ALA A 95 -11.36 22.24 5.32
C ALA A 95 -11.76 22.52 3.86
N ALA A 96 -10.79 22.70 2.95
CA ALA A 96 -11.08 23.01 1.55
C ALA A 96 -11.73 21.81 0.86
N ILE A 97 -11.23 20.61 1.16
CA ILE A 97 -11.75 19.37 0.56
C ILE A 97 -13.09 18.99 1.19
N LEU A 98 -13.20 19.11 2.52
CA LEU A 98 -14.47 18.84 3.21
C LEU A 98 -15.60 19.76 2.72
N LYS A 99 -15.29 21.01 2.40
CA LYS A 99 -16.29 21.94 1.84
C LYS A 99 -16.72 21.57 0.43
N LEU A 100 -15.84 20.98 -0.38
CA LEU A 100 -16.12 20.67 -1.79
C LEU A 100 -16.76 19.31 -2.01
N MET A 101 -16.49 18.34 -1.15
CA MET A 101 -17.03 16.98 -1.28
C MET A 101 -18.07 16.63 -0.20
N GLY A 102 -18.14 17.43 0.86
CA GLY A 102 -18.98 17.18 2.02
C GLY A 102 -18.37 16.20 3.03
N ALA A 103 -18.51 16.52 4.32
CA ALA A 103 -17.96 15.73 5.42
C ALA A 103 -18.96 14.67 5.93
N PRO A 104 -18.50 13.51 6.45
CA PRO A 104 -17.11 13.02 6.48
C PRO A 104 -16.70 12.34 5.16
N LEU A 105 -15.40 12.28 4.89
CA LEU A 105 -14.89 11.52 3.75
C LEU A 105 -14.71 10.06 4.15
N SER A 106 -15.37 9.18 3.40
CA SER A 106 -15.18 7.75 3.47
C SER A 106 -14.36 7.26 2.28
N GLY A 107 -13.41 6.37 2.53
CA GLY A 107 -12.68 5.71 1.44
C GLY A 107 -13.35 4.39 1.07
N THR A 108 -13.15 3.95 -0.18
CA THR A 108 -13.62 2.64 -0.65
C THR A 108 -12.58 1.55 -0.37
N ASP A 109 -12.98 0.29 -0.49
CA ASP A 109 -12.08 -0.87 -0.40
C ASP A 109 -11.12 -0.99 -1.59
N LEU A 110 -11.45 -0.34 -2.71
CA LEU A 110 -10.58 -0.30 -3.88
C LEU A 110 -9.32 0.54 -3.61
N ARG A 111 -8.15 -0.08 -3.67
CA ARG A 111 -6.85 0.59 -3.52
C ARG A 111 -5.88 -0.01 -4.52
N ALA A 112 -5.25 0.83 -5.34
CA ALA A 112 -4.17 0.40 -6.21
C ALA A 112 -2.88 1.11 -5.79
N TYR A 113 -1.78 0.36 -5.74
CA TYR A 113 -0.49 0.93 -5.40
C TYR A 113 0.61 0.35 -6.26
N VAL A 114 1.62 1.18 -6.52
CA VAL A 114 2.87 0.77 -7.15
C VAL A 114 4.04 1.21 -6.31
N MET A 115 4.93 0.27 -6.07
CA MET A 115 6.19 0.50 -5.39
C MET A 115 7.27 0.80 -6.43
N SER A 116 7.91 1.95 -6.32
CA SER A 116 9.00 2.35 -7.21
C SER A 116 10.28 2.60 -6.43
N GLY A 117 11.41 2.26 -7.05
CA GLY A 117 12.72 2.34 -6.42
C GLY A 117 12.92 1.29 -5.34
N GLY A 118 13.87 1.55 -4.44
CA GLY A 118 14.44 0.50 -3.61
C GLY A 118 15.47 -0.30 -4.39
N GLY A 119 16.70 -0.29 -3.90
CA GLY A 119 17.80 -0.98 -4.56
C GLY A 119 19.10 -0.22 -4.40
N ILE A 120 20.16 -0.92 -4.74
CA ILE A 120 21.51 -0.39 -4.76
C ILE A 120 21.80 -0.08 -6.22
N SER A 121 22.06 1.19 -6.52
CA SER A 121 22.50 1.61 -7.86
C SER A 121 23.96 2.04 -7.79
N LEU A 122 24.74 1.63 -8.78
CA LEU A 122 26.16 1.94 -8.87
C LEU A 122 26.34 3.11 -9.85
N LYS A 123 26.41 4.34 -9.34
CA LYS A 123 26.68 5.51 -10.19
C LYS A 123 28.14 5.92 -9.99
N ASN A 124 28.96 5.81 -11.03
CA ASN A 124 30.39 6.16 -10.99
C ASN A 124 31.17 5.46 -9.86
N PHE A 125 30.99 4.14 -9.68
CA PHE A 125 31.57 3.37 -8.56
C PHE A 125 31.16 3.83 -7.15
N LYS A 126 30.21 4.76 -7.02
CA LYS A 126 29.58 5.09 -5.73
C LYS A 126 28.29 4.28 -5.59
N VAL A 127 28.24 3.53 -4.50
CA VAL A 127 27.06 2.77 -4.07
C VAL A 127 26.02 3.77 -3.56
N VAL A 128 24.91 3.92 -4.28
CA VAL A 128 23.80 4.81 -3.86
C VAL A 128 22.59 3.96 -3.50
N PHE A 129 22.18 4.04 -2.23
CA PHE A 129 20.93 3.47 -1.77
C PHE A 129 19.78 4.40 -2.15
N ARG A 130 18.90 3.93 -3.05
CA ARG A 130 17.67 4.67 -3.38
C ARG A 130 16.57 4.28 -2.40
N GLY A 131 16.00 5.28 -1.71
CA GLY A 131 14.81 5.09 -0.89
C GLY A 131 13.64 4.58 -1.71
N LYS A 132 12.85 3.66 -1.14
CA LYS A 132 11.59 3.20 -1.74
C LYS A 132 10.60 4.36 -1.82
N ARG A 133 9.79 4.36 -2.88
CA ARG A 133 8.62 5.22 -3.07
C ARG A 133 7.39 4.34 -3.24
N CYS A 134 6.27 4.81 -2.73
CA CYS A 134 4.97 4.19 -2.90
C CYS A 134 4.05 5.23 -3.54
N PHE A 135 3.48 4.87 -4.67
CA PHE A 135 2.38 5.57 -5.30
C PHE A 135 1.11 4.82 -4.94
N LEU A 136 0.16 5.50 -4.32
CA LEU A 136 -1.11 4.93 -3.89
C LEU A 136 -2.22 5.76 -4.51
N ILE A 137 -3.16 5.08 -5.16
CA ILE A 137 -4.37 5.68 -5.71
C ILE A 137 -5.60 4.95 -5.16
N PHE A 138 -6.60 5.71 -4.74
CA PHE A 138 -7.83 5.16 -4.19
C PHE A 138 -8.98 6.15 -4.35
N PRO A 139 -10.21 5.67 -4.57
CA PRO A 139 -11.37 6.53 -4.58
C PRO A 139 -11.83 6.89 -3.17
N ILE A 140 -12.42 8.08 -3.08
CA ILE A 140 -13.07 8.62 -1.89
C ILE A 140 -14.47 9.10 -2.22
N ARG A 141 -15.34 9.03 -1.21
CA ARG A 141 -16.73 9.45 -1.26
C ARG A 141 -16.97 10.44 -0.13
N GLY A 142 -17.36 11.66 -0.47
CA GLY A 142 -18.00 12.59 0.44
C GLY A 142 -19.53 12.51 0.31
N SER A 143 -20.24 13.31 1.10
CA SER A 143 -21.71 13.37 1.05
C SER A 143 -22.25 13.98 -0.24
N GLU A 144 -21.49 14.88 -0.88
CA GLU A 144 -21.90 15.58 -2.09
C GLU A 144 -21.25 15.00 -3.35
N ARG A 145 -19.96 14.62 -3.28
CA ARG A 145 -19.18 14.23 -4.46
C ARG A 145 -18.28 13.03 -4.20
N LYS A 146 -18.02 12.27 -5.27
CA LYS A 146 -16.96 11.24 -5.33
C LYS A 146 -15.68 11.88 -5.88
N GLY A 147 -14.53 11.34 -5.53
CA GLY A 147 -13.23 11.82 -6.02
C GLY A 147 -12.18 10.71 -6.03
N LEU A 148 -11.03 10.99 -6.64
CA LEU A 148 -9.91 10.07 -6.75
C LEU A 148 -8.67 10.68 -6.10
N VAL A 149 -8.05 9.97 -5.17
CA VAL A 149 -6.88 10.47 -4.44
C VAL A 149 -5.62 9.86 -5.01
N SER A 150 -4.66 10.69 -5.36
CA SER A 150 -3.31 10.28 -5.73
C SER A 150 -2.32 10.67 -4.62
N VAL A 151 -1.56 9.70 -4.12
CA VAL A 151 -0.60 9.88 -3.04
C VAL A 151 0.78 9.37 -3.46
N GLU A 152 1.82 10.18 -3.25
CA GLU A 152 3.22 9.75 -3.32
C GLU A 152 3.87 9.82 -1.94
N VAL A 153 4.43 8.70 -1.48
CA VAL A 153 5.22 8.65 -0.25
C VAL A 153 6.61 8.12 -0.53
N LYS A 154 7.62 8.80 0.02
CA LYS A 154 9.01 8.35 0.00
C LYS A 154 9.45 7.91 1.38
N ASN A 155 10.18 6.80 1.45
CA ASN A 155 10.76 6.36 2.71
C ASN A 155 12.13 7.04 2.95
N LYS A 156 12.22 7.91 3.96
CA LYS A 156 13.47 8.60 4.35
C LYS A 156 13.95 8.10 5.71
N LYS A 157 14.95 7.20 5.74
CA LYS A 157 15.59 6.69 6.98
C LYS A 157 14.56 6.24 8.05
N GLY A 158 13.81 5.17 7.78
CA GLY A 158 12.46 5.25 7.25
C GLY A 158 11.27 6.00 7.89
N GLN A 159 11.35 7.30 8.08
CA GLN A 159 10.12 8.10 8.21
C GLN A 159 9.41 8.18 6.85
N TYR A 160 8.07 8.20 6.89
CA TYR A 160 7.24 8.34 5.69
C TYR A 160 7.11 9.83 5.37
N ASP A 161 7.67 10.22 4.24
CA ASP A 161 7.67 11.57 3.72
C ASP A 161 6.64 11.64 2.58
N MET A 162 5.47 12.22 2.86
CA MET A 162 4.43 12.45 1.85
C MET A 162 4.90 13.57 0.93
N ARG A 163 5.19 13.22 -0.32
CA ARG A 163 5.56 14.19 -1.34
C ARG A 163 4.32 14.81 -1.96
N LEU A 164 3.40 13.95 -2.38
CA LEU A 164 2.20 14.37 -3.07
C LEU A 164 0.97 13.84 -2.35
N VAL A 165 -0.03 14.69 -2.17
CA VAL A 165 -1.41 14.31 -1.88
C VAL A 165 -2.30 15.20 -2.73
N ALA A 166 -2.89 14.60 -3.76
CA ALA A 166 -3.78 15.27 -4.70
C ALA A 166 -5.15 14.58 -4.73
N VAL A 167 -6.20 15.35 -4.93
CA VAL A 167 -7.57 14.86 -5.10
C VAL A 167 -8.12 15.37 -6.42
N ASP A 168 -8.55 14.45 -7.27
CA ASP A 168 -9.23 14.72 -8.53
C ASP A 168 -10.75 14.58 -8.31
N ILE A 169 -11.48 15.68 -8.46
CA ILE A 169 -12.93 15.70 -8.33
C ILE A 169 -13.53 15.81 -9.74
N PRO A 170 -14.23 14.76 -10.23
CA PRO A 170 -14.93 14.83 -11.50
C PRO A 170 -16.05 15.88 -11.43
N THR A 171 -16.08 16.78 -12.42
CA THR A 171 -17.11 17.81 -12.54
C THR A 171 -18.09 17.39 -13.64
N ALA A 172 -19.40 17.56 -13.40
CA ALA A 172 -20.45 17.11 -14.33
C ALA A 172 -20.38 17.74 -15.74
N THR A 173 -19.76 18.92 -15.87
CA THR A 173 -19.79 19.74 -17.09
C THR A 173 -18.42 20.33 -17.46
N GLY A 174 -17.31 19.84 -16.89
CA GLY A 174 -15.98 20.41 -17.12
C GLY A 174 -14.83 19.45 -16.83
N PRO A 175 -13.58 19.88 -17.07
CA PRO A 175 -12.40 19.07 -16.73
C PRO A 175 -12.34 18.81 -15.23
N ASP A 176 -11.79 17.65 -14.85
CA ASP A 176 -11.61 17.27 -13.45
C ASP A 176 -10.87 18.36 -12.67
N GLN A 177 -11.43 18.76 -11.53
CA GLN A 177 -10.78 19.75 -10.67
C GLN A 177 -9.78 19.02 -9.78
N ARG A 178 -8.50 19.30 -9.96
CA ARG A 178 -7.42 18.78 -9.12
C ARG A 178 -7.08 19.73 -7.99
N ILE A 179 -7.01 19.20 -6.78
CA ILE A 179 -6.65 19.94 -5.58
C ILE A 179 -5.45 19.28 -4.93
N PHE A 180 -4.41 20.07 -4.69
CA PHE A 180 -3.19 19.63 -4.01
C PHE A 180 -3.23 20.02 -2.55
N LEU A 181 -3.23 19.05 -1.63
CA LEU A 181 -2.98 19.33 -0.21
C LEU A 181 -1.48 19.39 0.08
N THR A 182 -0.67 18.70 -0.72
CA THR A 182 0.78 18.59 -0.54
C THR A 182 1.40 18.29 -1.89
N GLY A 183 2.52 18.95 -2.17
CA GLY A 183 3.15 18.93 -3.48
C GLY A 183 2.48 19.88 -4.45
N ASP A 184 2.84 19.75 -5.72
CA ASP A 184 2.38 20.59 -6.82
C ASP A 184 2.17 19.77 -8.10
N GLU A 185 1.81 20.46 -9.17
CA GLU A 185 1.62 19.84 -10.49
C GLU A 185 2.92 19.24 -11.06
N GLU A 186 4.10 19.79 -10.69
CA GLU A 186 5.38 19.23 -11.13
C GLU A 186 5.66 17.88 -10.45
N GLU A 187 5.47 17.80 -9.13
CA GLU A 187 5.59 16.54 -8.39
C GLU A 187 4.58 15.50 -8.88
N TYR A 188 3.35 15.94 -9.21
CA TYR A 188 2.35 15.09 -9.85
C TYR A 188 2.81 14.56 -11.21
N ARG A 189 3.36 15.42 -12.08
CA ARG A 189 3.87 15.02 -13.40
C ARG A 189 5.11 14.14 -13.33
N VAL A 190 6.00 14.37 -12.37
CA VAL A 190 7.21 13.54 -12.16
C VAL A 190 6.84 12.15 -11.63
N GLY A 191 5.82 12.05 -10.77
CA GLY A 191 5.18 10.77 -10.41
C GLY A 191 4.31 10.19 -11.55
N GLY A 192 4.00 11.02 -12.55
CA GLY A 192 2.94 10.89 -13.53
C GLY A 192 3.01 9.65 -14.39
N GLY A 193 4.20 9.11 -14.68
CA GLY A 193 4.31 7.87 -15.46
C GLY A 193 3.76 6.63 -14.74
N LEU A 194 3.70 6.61 -13.40
CA LEU A 194 3.15 5.47 -12.65
C LEU A 194 1.75 5.78 -12.11
N ILE A 195 1.45 7.03 -11.82
CA ILE A 195 0.12 7.45 -11.37
C ILE A 195 -0.89 7.37 -12.53
N SER A 196 -0.52 7.77 -13.75
CA SER A 196 -1.40 7.67 -14.92
C SER A 196 -1.77 6.22 -15.23
N GLU A 197 -0.80 5.30 -15.15
CA GLU A 197 -0.98 3.87 -15.40
C GLU A 197 -1.95 3.21 -14.43
N LEU A 198 -2.04 3.72 -13.20
CA LEU A 198 -2.97 3.20 -12.20
C LEU A 198 -4.36 3.85 -12.27
N ARG A 199 -4.48 5.00 -12.95
CA ARG A 199 -5.74 5.75 -12.99
C ARG A 199 -6.81 5.00 -13.76
N ASP A 200 -6.52 4.59 -14.99
CA ASP A 200 -7.52 3.99 -15.88
C ASP A 200 -8.11 2.69 -15.32
N PRO A 201 -7.31 1.73 -14.80
CA PRO A 201 -7.86 0.53 -14.18
C PRO A 201 -8.76 0.83 -12.98
N VAL A 202 -8.40 1.84 -12.18
CA VAL A 202 -9.16 2.21 -10.97
C VAL A 202 -10.46 2.90 -11.33
N VAL A 203 -10.46 3.82 -12.31
CA VAL A 203 -11.69 4.47 -12.79
C VAL A 203 -12.64 3.45 -13.40
N LYS A 204 -12.12 2.50 -14.19
CA LYS A 204 -12.93 1.41 -14.74
C LYS A 204 -13.54 0.53 -13.64
N ALA A 205 -12.75 0.18 -12.62
CA ALA A 205 -13.25 -0.59 -11.48
C ALA A 205 -14.31 0.18 -10.69
N MET A 206 -14.16 1.49 -10.49
CA MET A 206 -15.18 2.33 -9.86
C MET A 206 -16.49 2.36 -10.66
N ALA A 207 -16.41 2.46 -11.99
CA ALA A 207 -17.59 2.46 -12.86
C ALA A 207 -18.34 1.13 -12.76
N ALA A 208 -17.62 0.01 -12.81
CA ALA A 208 -18.20 -1.31 -12.64
C ALA A 208 -18.87 -1.48 -11.26
N THR A 209 -18.22 -1.05 -10.16
CA THR A 209 -18.84 -1.09 -8.82
C THR A 209 -20.15 -0.32 -8.77
N LYS A 210 -20.21 0.85 -9.41
CA LYS A 210 -21.45 1.63 -9.48
C LYS A 210 -22.55 0.89 -10.25
N GLU A 211 -22.21 0.27 -11.38
CA GLU A 211 -23.19 -0.50 -12.17
C GLU A 211 -23.74 -1.70 -11.40
N PHE A 212 -22.94 -2.32 -10.54
CA PHE A 212 -23.41 -3.37 -9.63
C PHE A 212 -24.32 -2.81 -8.53
N GLU A 213 -23.92 -1.72 -7.86
CA GLU A 213 -24.77 -1.04 -6.87
C GLU A 213 -26.15 -0.66 -7.46
N ASP A 214 -26.16 -0.02 -8.63
CA ASP A 214 -27.39 0.42 -9.32
C ASP A 214 -28.26 -0.77 -9.81
N ARG A 215 -27.67 -1.97 -9.92
CA ARG A 215 -28.40 -3.20 -10.28
C ARG A 215 -28.98 -3.88 -9.04
N ASP A 216 -28.19 -4.00 -7.98
CA ASP A 216 -28.61 -4.58 -6.72
C ASP A 216 -29.79 -3.78 -6.13
N GLU A 217 -29.76 -2.44 -6.21
CA GLU A 217 -30.87 -1.58 -5.78
C GLU A 217 -32.18 -1.89 -6.54
N ARG A 218 -32.10 -2.13 -7.85
CA ARG A 218 -33.27 -2.49 -8.67
C ARG A 218 -33.80 -3.88 -8.34
N GLU A 219 -32.90 -4.84 -8.12
CA GLU A 219 -33.28 -6.20 -7.74
C GLU A 219 -33.97 -6.22 -6.35
N ASP A 220 -33.47 -5.41 -5.40
CA ASP A 220 -34.09 -5.23 -4.07
C ASP A 220 -35.47 -4.56 -4.14
N GLU A 221 -35.65 -3.56 -4.99
CA GLU A 221 -36.96 -2.92 -5.25
C GLU A 221 -37.96 -3.91 -5.84
N GLU A 222 -37.56 -4.68 -6.87
CA GLU A 222 -38.41 -5.71 -7.49
C GLU A 222 -38.78 -6.84 -6.51
N ASP A 223 -37.85 -7.23 -5.63
CA ASP A 223 -38.10 -8.21 -4.58
C ASP A 223 -39.03 -7.66 -3.48
N ALA A 224 -38.91 -6.38 -3.15
CA ALA A 224 -39.81 -5.71 -2.20
C ALA A 224 -41.23 -5.60 -2.76
N GLU A 225 -41.39 -5.23 -4.03
CA GLU A 225 -42.68 -5.20 -4.71
C GLU A 225 -43.33 -6.58 -4.78
N ARG A 226 -42.55 -7.63 -5.13
CA ARG A 226 -43.04 -9.01 -5.13
C ARG A 226 -43.52 -9.45 -3.75
N LYS A 227 -42.77 -9.14 -2.69
CA LYS A 227 -43.17 -9.46 -1.30
C LYS A 227 -44.45 -8.72 -0.89
N LEU A 228 -44.62 -7.46 -1.29
CA LEU A 228 -45.85 -6.70 -1.05
C LEU A 228 -47.04 -7.33 -1.76
N GLN A 229 -46.90 -7.67 -3.05
CA GLN A 229 -47.97 -8.33 -3.81
C GLN A 229 -48.33 -9.71 -3.24
N GLU A 230 -47.35 -10.50 -2.81
CA GLU A 230 -47.62 -11.78 -2.14
C GLU A 230 -48.32 -11.59 -0.79
N ALA A 231 -47.94 -10.58 -0.01
CA ALA A 231 -48.59 -10.26 1.25
C ALA A 231 -50.05 -9.80 1.03
N GLU A 232 -50.30 -8.96 0.02
CA GLU A 232 -51.66 -8.55 -0.36
C GLU A 232 -52.51 -9.72 -0.84
N ARG A 233 -51.95 -10.63 -1.66
CA ARG A 233 -52.65 -11.85 -2.09
C ARG A 233 -53.00 -12.74 -0.91
N ARG A 234 -52.06 -12.98 0.00
CA ARG A 234 -52.32 -13.76 1.24
C ARG A 234 -53.39 -13.11 2.09
N HIS A 235 -53.34 -11.79 2.27
CA HIS A 235 -54.35 -11.06 3.02
C HIS A 235 -55.74 -11.17 2.39
N HIS A 236 -55.83 -11.12 1.06
CA HIS A 236 -57.10 -11.30 0.35
C HIS A 236 -57.63 -12.73 0.47
N GLU A 237 -56.76 -13.74 0.32
CA GLU A 237 -57.12 -15.15 0.53
C GLU A 237 -57.58 -15.44 1.97
N ASP A 238 -56.99 -14.78 2.96
CA ASP A 238 -57.38 -14.95 4.37
C ASP A 238 -58.74 -14.29 4.66
N ILE A 239 -59.05 -13.14 4.05
CA ILE A 239 -60.39 -12.52 4.11
C ILE A 239 -61.43 -13.42 3.45
N GLU A 240 -61.17 -13.94 2.24
CA GLU A 240 -62.12 -14.85 1.56
C GLU A 240 -62.39 -16.14 2.36
N LYS A 241 -61.37 -16.68 3.03
CA LYS A 241 -61.54 -17.86 3.91
C LYS A 241 -62.40 -17.53 5.13
N LEU A 242 -62.23 -16.34 5.73
CA LEU A 242 -63.05 -15.89 6.85
C LEU A 242 -64.52 -15.69 6.44
N GLU A 243 -64.78 -15.14 5.26
CA GLU A 243 -66.14 -14.94 4.73
C GLU A 243 -66.86 -16.24 4.34
N ARG A 244 -66.14 -17.30 3.94
CA ARG A 244 -66.76 -18.60 3.61
C ARG A 244 -67.10 -19.47 4.83
N VAL A 245 -66.56 -19.14 6.00
CA VAL A 245 -66.73 -19.92 7.24
C VAL A 245 -67.76 -19.29 8.20
N GLY A 246 -68.11 -18.01 7.99
CA GLY A 246 -69.22 -17.32 8.68
C GLY A 246 -70.56 -17.51 7.98
#